data_AF-A0A379USH0-F1
#
_entry.id   AF-A0A379USH0-F1
#
_cell.length_a   1.000
_cell.length_b   1.000
_cell.length_c   1.000
_cell.angle_alpha   90.00
_cell.angle_beta   90.00
_cell.angle_gamma   90.00
#
_symmetry.space_group_name_H-M   'P 1'
#
loop_
_entity.id
_entity.type
_entity.pdbx_description
1 polymer ?
#
loop_
_entity_poly.entity_id
_entity_poly.type
_entity_poly.pdbx_seq_one_letter_code
_entity_poly.pdbx_strand_id
1 'polypeptide(L)'
;MIEATEGGLDYFTTVPASFQAQDGQWRIAPYYHLFGSDELSQRSPVFQSRMPQPYIKLNPADAAKLGVNAGRASPLATMAIR
;
A
#
# COMPACT_ATOMS: atom_id res chain seq x y z
N MET A 1 12.80 -6.45 -23.94
CA MET A 1 13.36 -5.19 -24.47
C MET A 1 12.18 -4.40 -25.00
N ILE A 2 11.95 -3.17 -24.53
CA ILE A 2 10.96 -2.30 -25.19
C ILE A 2 11.74 -1.58 -26.28
N GLU A 3 11.51 -2.01 -27.51
CA GLU A 3 12.14 -1.43 -28.69
C GLU A 3 11.22 -0.33 -29.24
N ALA A 4 11.79 0.84 -29.51
CA ALA A 4 11.06 1.92 -30.17
C ALA A 4 10.99 1.62 -31.67
N THR A 5 9.86 1.09 -32.14
CA THR A 5 9.58 0.97 -33.57
C THR A 5 9.22 2.33 -34.18
N GLU A 6 9.40 2.46 -35.51
CA GLU A 6 9.30 3.67 -36.36
C GLU A 6 8.04 4.55 -36.19
N GLY A 7 7.01 4.09 -35.47
CA GLY A 7 5.82 4.87 -35.12
C GLY A 7 5.78 5.21 -33.63
N GLY A 8 6.88 5.73 -33.09
CA GLY A 8 7.11 5.96 -31.65
C GLY A 8 5.86 6.39 -30.90
N LEU A 9 5.49 5.64 -29.87
CA LEU A 9 4.34 5.96 -29.03
C LEU A 9 4.57 7.33 -28.39
N ASP A 10 3.59 8.21 -28.51
CA ASP A 10 3.63 9.50 -27.84
C ASP A 10 3.83 9.31 -26.34
N TYR A 11 4.64 10.19 -25.76
CA TYR A 11 4.82 10.22 -24.31
C TYR A 11 3.48 10.55 -23.64
N PHE A 12 3.20 9.93 -22.49
CA PHE A 12 1.96 10.15 -21.78
C PHE A 12 1.83 11.60 -21.31
N THR A 13 0.85 12.33 -21.84
CA THR A 13 0.54 13.72 -21.45
C THR A 13 -0.71 13.81 -20.56
N THR A 14 -1.47 12.73 -20.45
CA THR A 14 -2.70 12.70 -19.64
C THR A 14 -2.36 12.52 -18.17
N VAL A 15 -2.72 13.52 -17.36
CA VAL A 15 -2.65 13.43 -15.90
C VAL A 15 -3.95 12.79 -15.39
N PRO A 16 -3.90 11.70 -14.61
CA PRO A 16 -5.08 11.11 -14.00
C PRO A 16 -5.79 12.09 -13.08
N ALA A 17 -7.11 11.95 -12.96
CA ALA A 17 -7.89 12.72 -11.98
C ALA A 17 -7.35 12.47 -10.55
N SER A 18 -7.42 13.51 -9.71
CA SER A 18 -7.06 13.40 -8.30
C SER A 18 -7.92 12.38 -7.58
N PHE A 19 -7.37 11.78 -6.52
CA PHE A 19 -8.13 10.86 -5.69
C PHE A 19 -9.34 11.54 -5.04
N GLN A 20 -10.50 10.90 -5.15
CA GLN A 20 -11.71 11.27 -4.44
C GLN A 20 -12.07 10.12 -3.48
N ALA A 21 -12.10 10.42 -2.19
CA ALA A 21 -12.50 9.44 -1.18
C ALA A 21 -14.01 9.19 -1.27
N GLN A 22 -14.42 7.93 -1.18
CA GLN A 22 -15.83 7.52 -1.17
C GLN A 22 -16.11 6.74 0.11
N ASP A 23 -17.25 7.01 0.75
CA ASP A 23 -17.63 6.33 1.97
C ASP A 23 -17.73 4.81 1.75
N GLY A 24 -17.14 4.04 2.67
CA GLY A 24 -17.07 2.58 2.58
C GLY A 24 -16.02 2.04 1.59
N GLN A 25 -15.34 2.90 0.82
CA GLN A 25 -14.25 2.48 -0.07
C GLN A 25 -12.89 2.84 0.51
N TRP A 26 -12.00 1.85 0.55
CA TRP A 26 -10.65 2.01 1.09
C TRP A 26 -9.62 1.88 -0.01
N ARG A 27 -8.69 2.83 -0.05
CA ARG A 27 -7.49 2.73 -0.86
C ARG A 27 -6.36 2.20 0.00
N ILE A 28 -5.84 1.03 -0.35
CA ILE A 28 -4.73 0.39 0.34
C ILE A 28 -3.46 0.68 -0.44
N ALA A 29 -2.44 1.20 0.24
CA ALA A 29 -1.11 1.35 -0.30
C ALA A 29 -0.12 0.66 0.65
N PRO A 30 0.85 -0.10 0.12
CA PRO A 30 1.86 -0.72 0.97
C PRO A 30 2.74 0.36 1.61
N TYR A 31 3.03 0.18 2.91
CA TYR A 31 3.94 1.05 3.65
C TYR A 31 5.18 0.26 4.06
N TYR A 32 6.20 0.29 3.21
CA TYR A 32 7.42 -0.48 3.42
C TYR A 32 8.36 0.20 4.41
N HIS A 33 8.77 -0.56 5.43
CA HIS A 33 9.75 -0.11 6.41
C HIS A 33 11.20 -0.40 6.01
N LEU A 34 11.42 -1.44 5.20
CA LEU A 34 12.75 -1.87 4.78
C LEU A 34 12.91 -1.63 3.28
N PHE A 35 14.06 -1.10 2.86
CA PHE A 35 14.37 -1.00 1.44
C PHE A 35 14.49 -2.41 0.85
N GLY A 36 13.89 -2.61 -0.33
CA GLY A 36 13.82 -3.93 -0.96
C GLY A 36 12.83 -4.87 -0.27
N SER A 37 11.73 -4.38 0.30
CA SER A 37 10.63 -5.20 0.82
C SER A 37 9.79 -5.88 -0.28
N ASP A 38 10.35 -6.16 -1.46
CA ASP A 38 9.66 -6.95 -2.47
C ASP A 38 9.50 -8.41 -2.00
N GLU A 39 8.60 -9.15 -2.65
CA GLU A 39 8.03 -10.41 -2.17
C GLU A 39 9.08 -11.48 -1.83
N LEU A 40 10.19 -11.52 -2.58
CA LEU A 40 11.30 -12.46 -2.36
C LEU A 40 12.19 -12.07 -1.18
N SER A 41 12.51 -10.78 -1.05
CA SER A 41 13.37 -10.27 0.02
C SER A 41 12.70 -10.42 1.38
N GLN A 42 11.38 -10.21 1.47
CA GLN A 42 10.62 -10.40 2.72
C GLN A 42 10.71 -11.84 3.26
N ARG A 43 10.93 -12.83 2.38
CA ARG A 43 11.07 -14.24 2.78
C ARG A 43 12.45 -14.56 3.35
N SER A 44 13.43 -13.66 3.24
CA SER A 44 14.75 -13.87 3.84
C SER A 44 14.69 -13.83 5.37
N PRO A 45 15.37 -14.75 6.08
CA PRO A 45 15.47 -14.71 7.55
C PRO A 45 15.99 -13.37 8.09
N VAL A 46 16.89 -12.74 7.34
CA VAL A 46 17.52 -11.46 7.69
C VAL A 46 16.53 -10.29 7.62
N PHE A 47 15.53 -10.37 6.74
CA PHE A 47 14.42 -9.42 6.69
C PHE A 47 13.41 -9.70 7.78
N GLN A 48 12.97 -10.96 7.93
CA GLN A 48 11.96 -11.34 8.94
C GLN A 48 12.34 -10.92 10.36
N SER A 49 13.62 -11.09 10.74
CA SER A 49 14.12 -10.66 12.06
C SER A 49 14.06 -9.14 12.32
N ARG A 50 13.87 -8.33 11.28
CA ARG A 50 13.77 -6.86 11.35
C ARG A 50 12.40 -6.33 10.96
N MET A 51 11.49 -7.21 10.55
CA MET A 51 10.13 -6.80 10.20
C MET A 51 9.35 -6.46 11.46
N PRO A 52 8.67 -5.30 11.52
CA PRO A 52 7.70 -5.05 12.57
C PRO A 52 6.51 -6.01 12.42
N GLN A 53 5.75 -6.17 13.50
CA GLN A 53 4.46 -6.85 13.41
C GLN A 53 3.57 -6.16 12.36
N PRO A 54 2.88 -6.91 11.49
CA PRO A 54 2.01 -6.33 10.48
C PRO A 54 0.97 -5.40 11.10
N TYR A 55 0.83 -4.19 10.56
CA TYR A 55 -0.13 -3.21 11.05
C TYR A 55 -0.66 -2.32 9.93
N ILE A 56 -1.83 -1.72 10.16
CA ILE A 56 -2.38 -0.69 9.28
C ILE A 56 -2.05 0.67 9.87
N LYS A 57 -1.50 1.55 9.04
CA LYS A 57 -1.41 2.97 9.34
C LYS A 57 -2.65 3.67 8.80
N LEU A 58 -3.40 4.33 9.68
CA LEU A 58 -4.67 4.96 9.35
C LEU A 58 -4.59 6.48 9.59
N ASN A 59 -5.29 7.25 8.76
CA ASN A 59 -5.49 8.68 9.02
C ASN A 59 -6.28 8.85 10.33
N PRO A 60 -5.89 9.76 11.24
CA PRO A 60 -6.63 10.03 12.47
C PRO A 60 -8.12 10.32 12.27
N ALA A 61 -8.51 11.02 11.19
CA ALA A 61 -9.91 11.31 10.89
C ALA A 61 -10.69 10.03 10.57
N ASP A 62 -10.08 9.11 9.83
CA ASP A 62 -10.68 7.82 9.49
C ASP A 62 -10.73 6.88 10.70
N ALA A 63 -9.71 6.93 11.56
CA ALA A 63 -9.70 6.19 12.83
C ALA A 63 -10.85 6.62 13.74
N ALA A 64 -11.10 7.93 13.84
CA ALA A 64 -12.21 8.48 14.60
C ALA A 64 -13.57 8.03 14.03
N LYS A 65 -13.74 8.06 12.70
CA LYS A 65 -14.96 7.55 12.04
C LYS A 65 -15.21 6.06 12.29
N LEU A 66 -14.14 5.26 12.34
CA LEU A 66 -14.20 3.82 12.61
C LEU A 66 -14.30 3.49 14.11
N GLY A 67 -14.12 4.46 15.01
CA GLY A 67 -14.09 4.22 16.46
C GLY A 67 -12.92 3.32 16.91
N VAL A 68 -11.81 3.33 16.17
CA VAL A 68 -10.62 2.51 16.46
C VAL A 68 -9.54 3.34 17.16
N ASN A 69 -8.87 2.73 18.13
CA ASN A 69 -7.76 3.32 18.86
C ASN A 69 -6.44 2.67 18.46
N ALA A 70 -5.34 3.42 18.56
CA ALA A 70 -4.00 2.90 18.32
C ALA A 70 -3.71 1.68 19.21
N GLY A 71 -3.04 0.67 18.65
CA GLY A 71 -2.68 -0.56 19.38
C GLY A 71 -3.82 -1.57 19.55
N ARG A 72 -5.05 -1.28 19.10
CA ARG A 72 -6.14 -2.26 19.08
C ARG A 72 -6.04 -3.12 17.82
N ALA A 73 -5.96 -4.45 17.97
CA ALA A 73 -6.09 -5.38 16.85
C ALA A 73 -7.49 -5.22 16.22
N SER A 74 -7.55 -4.70 14.99
CA SER A 74 -8.78 -4.56 14.23
C SER A 74 -8.86 -5.65 13.15
N PRO A 75 -9.98 -6.38 13.03
CA PRO A 75 -10.14 -7.42 12.00
C PRO A 75 -10.10 -6.87 10.57
N LEU A 76 -10.16 -5.55 10.36
CA LEU A 76 -9.93 -4.93 9.04
C LEU A 76 -8.52 -5.25 8.49
N ALA A 77 -7.52 -5.49 9.35
CA ALA A 77 -6.21 -5.97 8.93
C ALA A 77 -6.24 -7.37 8.30
N THR A 78 -7.20 -8.20 8.70
CA THR A 78 -7.38 -9.55 8.16
C THR A 78 -8.02 -9.55 6.78
N MET A 79 -8.78 -8.50 6.43
CA MET A 79 -9.51 -8.43 5.15
C MET A 79 -8.63 -8.02 3.95
N ALA A 80 -7.44 -7.46 4.22
CA ALA A 80 -6.51 -6.98 3.19
C ALA A 80 -5.43 -8.00 2.77
N ILE A 81 -5.36 -9.18 3.42
CA ILE A 81 -4.34 -10.22 3.18
C ILE A 81 -4.99 -11.54 2.72
N ARG A 82 -6.02 -11.46 1.87
CA ARG A 82 -6.51 -12.60 1.12
C ARG A 82 -6.49 -12.31 -0.36
#